data_AF-A0A660MSF4-F1
#
_entry.id   AF-A0A660MSF4-F1
#
_cell.length_a   1.000
_cell.length_b   1.000
_cell.length_c   1.000
_cell.angle_alpha   90.00
_cell.angle_beta   90.00
_cell.angle_gamma   90.00
#
_symmetry.space_group_name_H-M   'P 1'
#
loop_
_entity.id
_entity.type
_entity.pdbx_description
1 polymer ?
#
loop_
_entity_poly.entity_id
_entity_poly.type
_entity_poly.pdbx_seq_one_letter_code
_entity_poly.pdbx_strand_id
1 'polypeptide(L)'
;MNKNKETKNQESGIDNVSQKENSISQVVKDTKNQVENLTEDFSEAKKIILNIFKEQKIEDLYSLKKNLPTYRFMYLLSEKNLGEQNAKIVEKYVFSLIKGKSKSQSISHQDMRNIAKDVGLIEYSEEEQKSKFFDLLKKNLLDAKNLTYEKFIKKSPIWDHTCTQYVIEKALGYNRGRNTFKEEDFLDFYLYINGKIQAKDYKTEKFKETARGKREILSSLKTREIGKNFTDFFKQNGFETYYDFYFSNVANFKDLLSKNPELEQFYYDVTCQSINKISHYFMLVFAQRIGYEEYETKELKKELLDFLVKNLDFLDDESSNLEDFYKMIYLNNKARYCLQITLKKDITSLGKVDFKKIISRLSRSLKLS
;
A
#
# COMPACT_ATOMS: atom_id res chain seq x y z
N MET A 1 89.70 17.35 42.17
CA MET A 1 90.51 17.23 40.93
C MET A 1 89.59 16.76 39.82
N ASN A 2 89.81 17.28 38.62
CA ASN A 2 88.87 17.49 37.53
C ASN A 2 88.66 16.25 36.62
N LYS A 3 87.64 16.33 35.75
CA LYS A 3 87.34 15.49 34.54
C LYS A 3 86.57 14.18 34.79
N ASN A 4 85.48 13.83 34.08
CA ASN A 4 85.13 14.03 32.67
C ASN A 4 83.62 14.25 32.43
N LYS A 5 83.32 15.11 31.45
CA LYS A 5 82.06 15.28 30.71
C LYS A 5 82.37 15.11 29.22
N GLU A 6 81.32 14.85 28.42
CA GLU A 6 81.19 15.02 26.96
C GLU A 6 81.63 13.85 26.04
N THR A 7 80.67 13.09 25.47
CA THR A 7 79.99 13.18 24.14
C THR A 7 80.63 12.20 23.12
N LYS A 8 79.96 11.59 22.12
CA LYS A 8 78.83 12.01 21.27
C LYS A 8 78.23 10.83 20.49
N ASN A 9 76.99 11.02 20.05
CA ASN A 9 76.16 10.19 19.18
C ASN A 9 76.74 9.91 17.78
N GLN A 10 76.35 8.78 17.19
CA GLN A 10 76.03 8.63 15.77
C GLN A 10 75.13 7.38 15.55
N GLU A 11 74.30 7.43 14.50
CA GLU A 11 73.40 6.38 13.96
C GLU A 11 71.94 6.35 14.46
N SER A 12 71.08 7.21 13.88
CA SER A 12 69.62 6.96 13.82
C SER A 12 68.93 7.66 12.64
N GLY A 13 69.65 7.91 11.54
CA GLY A 13 69.20 8.84 10.48
C GLY A 13 68.67 8.22 9.18
N ILE A 14 68.85 6.92 8.93
CA ILE A 14 68.64 6.35 7.59
C ILE A 14 67.33 5.56 7.48
N ASP A 15 66.91 4.85 8.53
CA ASP A 15 65.73 3.96 8.46
C ASP A 15 64.38 4.70 8.44
N ASN A 16 64.31 5.90 8.99
CA ASN A 16 63.07 6.69 9.04
C ASN A 16 62.70 7.38 7.72
N VAL A 17 63.66 7.59 6.80
CA VAL A 17 63.39 8.25 5.50
C VAL A 17 62.81 7.23 4.51
N SER A 18 63.38 6.02 4.47
CA SER A 18 62.90 4.90 3.64
C SER A 18 61.46 4.48 3.96
N GLN A 19 61.08 4.44 5.24
CA GLN A 19 59.70 4.10 5.64
C GLN A 19 58.70 5.22 5.29
N LYS A 20 59.13 6.48 5.32
CA LYS A 20 58.28 7.63 4.97
C LYS A 20 58.06 7.74 3.47
N GLU A 21 59.08 7.46 2.65
CA GLU A 21 58.96 7.43 1.18
C GLU A 21 58.07 6.28 0.70
N ASN A 22 58.16 5.10 1.32
CA ASN A 22 57.24 3.99 1.04
C ASN A 22 55.80 4.29 1.45
N SER A 23 55.59 4.96 2.59
CA SER A 23 54.27 5.40 3.04
C SER A 23 53.64 6.44 2.10
N ILE A 24 54.42 7.43 1.66
CA ILE A 24 53.95 8.47 0.72
C ILE A 24 53.69 7.86 -0.67
N SER A 25 54.56 6.97 -1.16
CA SER A 25 54.36 6.25 -2.42
C SER A 25 53.09 5.40 -2.42
N GLN A 26 52.77 4.76 -1.29
CA GLN A 26 51.54 3.99 -1.12
C GLN A 26 50.31 4.91 -1.07
N VAL A 27 50.35 5.99 -0.31
CA VAL A 27 49.27 6.98 -0.24
C VAL A 27 49.03 7.65 -1.61
N VAL A 28 50.09 7.93 -2.37
CA VAL A 28 49.99 8.49 -3.73
C VAL A 28 49.39 7.47 -4.69
N LYS A 29 49.73 6.17 -4.60
CA LYS A 29 49.10 5.10 -5.39
C LYS A 29 47.62 4.90 -5.03
N ASP A 30 47.29 4.95 -3.75
CA ASP A 30 45.91 4.80 -3.26
C ASP A 30 45.05 6.01 -3.66
N THR A 31 45.62 7.22 -3.62
CA THR A 31 44.97 8.44 -4.09
C THR A 31 44.82 8.44 -5.61
N LYS A 32 45.82 7.94 -6.35
CA LYS A 32 45.74 7.81 -7.82
C LYS A 32 44.69 6.78 -8.25
N ASN A 33 44.58 5.65 -7.55
CA ASN A 33 43.50 4.68 -7.75
C ASN A 33 42.11 5.22 -7.35
N GLN A 34 42.03 6.08 -6.32
CA GLN A 34 40.77 6.75 -5.97
C GLN A 34 40.37 7.83 -6.99
N VAL A 35 41.34 8.53 -7.57
CA VAL A 35 41.11 9.56 -8.61
C VAL A 35 40.84 8.93 -9.98
N GLU A 36 41.48 7.82 -10.35
CA GLU A 36 41.18 7.08 -11.60
C GLU A 36 39.77 6.47 -11.57
N ASN A 37 39.26 6.08 -10.40
CA ASN A 37 37.87 5.63 -10.22
C ASN A 37 36.82 6.77 -10.25
N LEU A 38 37.24 8.03 -10.16
CA LEU A 38 36.32 9.19 -10.17
C LEU A 38 36.04 9.74 -11.58
N THR A 39 36.70 9.20 -12.62
CA THR A 39 36.56 9.65 -14.02
C THR A 39 36.45 8.52 -15.04
N GLU A 40 35.98 7.34 -14.64
CA GLU A 40 35.62 6.31 -15.62
C GLU A 40 34.19 6.52 -16.13
N ASP A 41 34.08 6.82 -17.42
CA ASP A 41 32.79 6.93 -18.08
C ASP A 41 32.20 5.53 -18.31
N PHE A 42 31.31 5.13 -17.41
CA PHE A 42 30.51 3.92 -17.55
C PHE A 42 29.25 4.10 -18.40
N SER A 43 29.10 5.21 -19.13
CA SER A 43 27.91 5.49 -19.96
C SER A 43 27.55 4.33 -20.89
N GLU A 44 28.55 3.68 -21.50
CA GLU A 44 28.32 2.54 -22.40
C GLU A 44 27.84 1.29 -21.65
N ALA A 45 28.44 0.97 -20.50
CA ALA A 45 27.98 -0.12 -19.64
C ALA A 45 26.52 0.10 -19.20
N LYS A 46 26.19 1.34 -18.80
CA LYS A 46 24.83 1.72 -18.38
C LYS A 46 23.83 1.56 -19.52
N LYS A 47 24.18 1.99 -20.75
CA LYS A 47 23.33 1.81 -21.95
C LYS A 47 23.08 0.33 -22.25
N ILE A 48 24.12 -0.51 -22.20
CA ILE A 48 23.99 -1.95 -22.42
C ILE A 48 23.01 -2.56 -21.41
N ILE A 49 23.19 -2.29 -20.12
CA ILE A 49 22.31 -2.82 -19.06
C ILE A 49 20.88 -2.30 -19.21
N LEU A 50 20.69 -1.02 -19.54
CA LEU A 50 19.36 -0.46 -19.80
C LEU A 50 18.66 -1.12 -21.00
N ASN A 51 19.40 -1.44 -22.07
CA ASN A 51 18.84 -2.16 -23.21
C ASN A 51 18.43 -3.58 -22.83
N ILE A 52 19.24 -4.28 -22.03
CA ILE A 52 18.87 -5.59 -21.47
C ILE A 52 17.57 -5.47 -20.66
N PHE A 53 17.45 -4.44 -19.81
CA PHE A 53 16.23 -4.23 -19.05
C PHE A 53 15.00 -3.98 -19.95
N LYS A 54 15.13 -3.18 -21.01
CA LYS A 54 14.06 -2.99 -21.99
C LYS A 54 13.65 -4.28 -22.68
N GLU A 55 14.62 -5.08 -23.13
CA GLU A 55 14.37 -6.38 -23.78
C GLU A 55 13.68 -7.38 -22.83
N GLN A 56 14.03 -7.34 -21.54
CA GLN A 56 13.40 -8.16 -20.51
C GLN A 56 12.09 -7.56 -19.95
N LYS A 57 11.57 -6.47 -20.54
CA LYS A 57 10.36 -5.74 -20.08
C LYS A 57 10.45 -5.30 -18.61
N ILE A 58 11.61 -4.80 -18.21
CA ILE A 58 11.89 -4.26 -16.89
C ILE A 58 11.81 -2.73 -16.99
N GLU A 59 10.70 -2.19 -16.50
CA GLU A 59 10.36 -0.76 -16.57
C GLU A 59 10.71 0.01 -15.29
N ASP A 60 10.74 -0.69 -14.15
CA ASP A 60 10.97 -0.13 -12.82
C ASP A 60 11.58 -1.16 -11.86
N LEU A 61 11.98 -0.72 -10.66
CA LEU A 61 12.59 -1.63 -9.68
C LEU A 61 11.65 -2.74 -9.19
N TYR A 62 10.33 -2.55 -9.27
CA TYR A 62 9.39 -3.60 -8.91
C TYR A 62 9.34 -4.70 -9.98
N SER A 63 9.29 -4.31 -11.26
CA SER A 63 9.38 -5.24 -12.38
C SER A 63 10.70 -6.01 -12.40
N LEU A 64 11.82 -5.38 -12.02
CA LEU A 64 13.11 -6.05 -11.82
C LEU A 64 12.99 -7.18 -10.80
N LYS A 65 12.39 -6.88 -9.62
CA LYS A 65 12.18 -7.86 -8.56
C LYS A 65 11.36 -9.07 -9.05
N LYS A 66 10.38 -8.83 -9.92
CA LYS A 66 9.43 -9.86 -10.37
C LYS A 66 9.92 -10.68 -11.54
N ASN A 67 10.55 -10.04 -12.51
CA ASN A 67 10.78 -10.63 -13.82
C ASN A 67 12.22 -11.11 -14.01
N LEU A 68 13.17 -10.69 -13.16
CA LEU A 68 14.58 -11.01 -13.36
C LEU A 68 15.24 -11.60 -12.11
N PRO A 69 15.36 -12.94 -12.05
CA PRO A 69 16.20 -13.60 -11.06
C PRO A 69 17.68 -13.22 -11.21
N THR A 70 18.41 -13.18 -10.10
CA THR A 70 19.83 -12.77 -10.08
C THR A 70 20.73 -13.63 -10.97
N TYR A 71 20.50 -14.96 -11.02
CA TYR A 71 21.27 -15.85 -11.89
C TYR A 71 21.05 -15.52 -13.37
N ARG A 72 19.83 -15.13 -13.75
CA ARG A 72 19.48 -14.78 -15.13
C ARG A 72 20.08 -13.44 -15.51
N PHE A 73 20.07 -12.47 -14.59
CA PHE A 73 20.78 -11.20 -14.78
C PHE A 73 22.27 -11.45 -15.05
N MET A 74 22.95 -12.25 -14.22
CA MET A 74 24.36 -12.60 -14.44
C MET A 74 24.61 -13.29 -15.77
N TYR A 75 23.72 -14.20 -16.16
CA TYR A 75 23.81 -14.84 -17.47
C TYR A 75 23.75 -13.80 -18.59
N LEU A 76 22.80 -12.86 -18.55
CA LEU A 76 22.64 -11.82 -19.58
C LEU A 76 23.86 -10.89 -19.68
N LEU A 77 24.58 -10.67 -18.59
CA LEU A 77 25.82 -9.87 -18.58
C LEU A 77 27.08 -10.66 -18.97
N SER A 78 26.97 -11.97 -19.20
CA SER A 78 28.12 -12.81 -19.52
C SER A 78 28.65 -12.57 -20.94
N GLU A 79 29.94 -12.88 -21.12
CA GLU A 79 30.62 -12.85 -22.42
C GLU A 79 29.87 -13.62 -23.52
N LYS A 80 29.21 -14.73 -23.17
CA LYS A 80 28.40 -15.50 -24.12
C LYS A 80 27.27 -14.68 -24.75
N ASN A 81 26.67 -13.73 -24.03
CA ASN A 81 25.56 -12.94 -24.53
C ASN A 81 25.98 -11.55 -25.03
N LEU A 82 27.04 -10.97 -24.46
CA LEU A 82 27.46 -9.61 -24.81
C LEU A 82 28.67 -9.55 -25.77
N GLY A 83 29.42 -10.64 -25.91
CA GLY A 83 30.75 -10.64 -26.51
C GLY A 83 31.82 -10.11 -25.54
N GLU A 84 33.07 -10.48 -25.80
CA GLU A 84 34.21 -10.25 -24.90
C GLU A 84 34.39 -8.78 -24.48
N GLN A 85 34.33 -7.85 -25.45
CA GLN A 85 34.56 -6.43 -25.20
C GLN A 85 33.48 -5.82 -24.31
N ASN A 86 32.20 -6.05 -24.64
CA ASN A 86 31.08 -5.50 -23.87
C ASN A 86 30.99 -6.13 -22.48
N ALA A 87 31.24 -7.44 -22.36
CA ALA A 87 31.25 -8.12 -21.08
C ALA A 87 32.33 -7.57 -20.15
N LYS A 88 33.54 -7.26 -20.65
CA LYS A 88 34.61 -6.65 -19.84
C LYS A 88 34.23 -5.26 -19.30
N ILE A 89 33.63 -4.42 -20.14
CA ILE A 89 33.23 -3.06 -19.74
C ILE A 89 32.08 -3.10 -18.71
N VAL A 90 31.07 -3.95 -18.96
CA VAL A 90 29.95 -4.17 -18.04
C VAL A 90 30.41 -4.78 -16.72
N GLU A 91 31.32 -5.76 -16.78
CA GLU A 91 31.91 -6.39 -15.60
C GLU A 91 32.60 -5.34 -14.72
N LYS A 92 33.45 -4.50 -15.31
CA LYS A 92 34.18 -3.45 -14.60
C LYS A 92 33.23 -2.48 -13.90
N TYR A 93 32.17 -2.06 -14.59
CA TYR A 93 31.11 -1.22 -14.03
C TYR A 93 30.37 -1.89 -12.86
N VAL A 94 29.94 -3.14 -13.04
CA VAL A 94 29.21 -3.88 -12.01
C VAL A 94 30.03 -4.03 -10.73
N PHE A 95 31.32 -4.37 -10.86
CA PHE A 95 32.21 -4.50 -9.71
C PHE A 95 32.64 -3.17 -9.09
N SER A 96 32.62 -2.06 -9.83
CA SER A 96 32.84 -0.73 -9.23
C SER A 96 31.72 -0.31 -8.28
N LEU A 97 30.48 -0.77 -8.55
CA LEU A 97 29.31 -0.53 -7.69
C LEU A 97 29.21 -1.48 -6.49
N ILE A 98 29.67 -2.73 -6.62
CA ILE A 98 29.56 -3.75 -5.57
C ILE A 98 30.91 -3.87 -4.84
N LYS A 99 31.33 -2.78 -4.19
CA LYS A 99 32.63 -2.68 -3.49
C LYS A 99 32.85 -3.84 -2.51
N GLY A 100 34.03 -4.47 -2.61
CA GLY A 100 34.49 -5.50 -1.68
C GLY A 100 34.15 -6.94 -2.05
N LYS A 101 33.50 -7.18 -3.19
CA LYS A 101 33.26 -8.54 -3.71
C LYS A 101 34.27 -8.93 -4.78
N SER A 102 34.86 -10.12 -4.65
CA SER A 102 35.69 -10.73 -5.69
C SER A 102 34.84 -11.39 -6.79
N LYS A 103 35.44 -11.63 -7.96
CA LYS A 103 34.84 -12.35 -9.12
C LYS A 103 34.11 -13.66 -8.77
N SER A 104 34.47 -14.29 -7.67
CA SER A 104 33.92 -15.57 -7.19
C SER A 104 32.66 -15.46 -6.34
N GLN A 105 32.24 -14.25 -5.93
CA GLN A 105 31.10 -14.05 -5.04
C GLN A 105 29.82 -13.77 -5.82
N SER A 106 28.72 -14.40 -5.41
CA SER A 106 27.41 -14.21 -6.05
C SER A 106 26.86 -12.79 -5.84
N ILE A 107 26.28 -12.25 -6.91
CA ILE A 107 25.53 -10.99 -6.88
C ILE A 107 24.21 -11.24 -6.16
N SER A 108 23.97 -10.47 -5.09
CA SER A 108 22.71 -10.52 -4.34
C SER A 108 21.61 -9.74 -5.03
N HIS A 109 20.36 -9.93 -4.60
CA HIS A 109 19.25 -9.13 -5.12
C HIS A 109 19.41 -7.64 -4.81
N GLN A 110 20.04 -7.30 -3.67
CA GLN A 110 20.32 -5.92 -3.30
C GLN A 110 21.38 -5.30 -4.22
N ASP A 111 22.40 -6.06 -4.60
CA ASP A 111 23.43 -5.60 -5.54
C ASP A 111 22.81 -5.30 -6.91
N MET A 112 21.97 -6.21 -7.42
CA MET A 112 21.22 -6.00 -8.66
C MET A 112 20.33 -4.75 -8.59
N ARG A 113 19.68 -4.51 -7.44
CA ARG A 113 18.88 -3.29 -7.21
C ARG A 113 19.73 -2.02 -7.20
N ASN A 114 20.95 -2.07 -6.64
CA ASN A 114 21.86 -0.92 -6.63
C ASN A 114 22.33 -0.59 -8.05
N ILE A 115 22.70 -1.60 -8.84
CA ILE A 115 23.03 -1.43 -10.27
C ILE A 115 21.86 -0.83 -11.02
N ALA A 116 20.66 -1.39 -10.82
CA ALA A 116 19.44 -0.92 -11.46
C ALA A 116 19.16 0.57 -11.17
N LYS A 117 19.31 1.00 -9.91
CA LYS A 117 19.18 2.41 -9.54
C LYS A 117 20.23 3.28 -10.22
N ASP A 118 21.48 2.85 -10.25
CA ASP A 118 22.58 3.64 -10.84
C ASP A 118 22.50 3.76 -12.36
N VAL A 119 21.91 2.77 -13.04
CA VAL A 119 21.61 2.87 -14.48
C VAL A 119 20.36 3.69 -14.77
N GLY A 120 19.53 4.03 -13.78
CA GLY A 120 18.38 4.92 -13.93
C GLY A 120 16.99 4.26 -13.83
N LEU A 121 16.86 3.03 -13.34
CA LEU A 121 15.54 2.47 -13.01
C LEU A 121 14.94 3.18 -11.80
N ILE A 122 13.68 3.57 -11.92
CA ILE A 122 12.95 4.32 -10.91
C ILE A 122 12.25 3.37 -9.94
N GLU A 123 12.17 3.80 -8.68
CA GLU A 123 11.30 3.19 -7.67
C GLU A 123 10.02 4.01 -7.56
N TYR A 124 8.93 3.52 -8.15
CA TYR A 124 7.64 4.17 -8.01
C TYR A 124 7.04 3.97 -6.62
N SER A 125 6.44 5.03 -6.09
CA SER A 125 5.56 4.99 -4.92
C SER A 125 4.31 4.12 -5.17
N GLU A 126 3.60 3.79 -4.10
CA GLU A 126 2.36 3.04 -4.19
C GLU A 126 1.29 3.76 -5.02
N GLU A 127 1.19 5.08 -4.87
CA GLU A 127 0.22 5.90 -5.61
C GLU A 127 0.58 6.01 -7.09
N GLU A 128 1.87 6.11 -7.44
CA GLU A 128 2.31 6.08 -8.83
C GLU A 128 2.03 4.71 -9.49
N GLN A 129 2.29 3.61 -8.77
CA GLN A 129 1.95 2.27 -9.28
C GLN A 129 0.44 2.08 -9.46
N LYS A 130 -0.39 2.58 -8.53
CA LYS A 130 -1.86 2.60 -8.69
C LYS A 130 -2.28 3.44 -9.89
N SER A 131 -1.67 4.61 -10.10
CA SER A 131 -1.95 5.45 -11.26
C SER A 131 -1.65 4.72 -12.57
N LYS A 132 -0.47 4.08 -12.67
CA LYS A 132 -0.11 3.23 -13.83
C LYS A 132 -1.14 2.12 -14.06
N PHE A 133 -1.63 1.49 -12.99
CA PHE A 133 -2.67 0.47 -13.07
C PHE A 133 -4.02 1.02 -13.56
N PHE A 134 -4.46 2.18 -13.06
CA PHE A 134 -5.70 2.81 -13.52
C PHE A 134 -5.62 3.24 -14.99
N ASP A 135 -4.48 3.75 -15.43
CA ASP A 135 -4.27 4.08 -16.84
C ASP A 135 -4.31 2.83 -17.72
N LEU A 136 -3.78 1.70 -17.22
CA LEU A 136 -3.89 0.41 -17.89
C LEU A 136 -5.35 -0.07 -17.98
N LEU A 137 -6.15 0.07 -16.92
CA LEU A 137 -7.58 -0.25 -16.94
C LEU A 137 -8.32 0.60 -17.99
N LYS A 138 -8.09 1.92 -18.01
CA LYS A 138 -8.70 2.83 -18.99
C LYS A 138 -8.34 2.46 -20.43
N LYS A 139 -7.07 2.16 -20.70
CA LYS A 139 -6.61 1.68 -22.02
C LYS A 139 -7.33 0.40 -22.47
N ASN A 140 -7.80 -0.41 -21.53
CA ASN A 140 -8.54 -1.65 -21.78
C ASN A 140 -10.06 -1.50 -21.66
N LEU A 141 -10.57 -0.26 -21.61
CA LEU A 141 -12.00 0.07 -21.51
C LEU A 141 -12.66 -0.49 -20.22
N LEU A 142 -11.92 -0.46 -19.11
CA LEU A 142 -12.41 -0.83 -17.79
C LEU A 142 -12.45 0.39 -16.87
N ASP A 143 -13.53 0.47 -16.10
CA ASP A 143 -13.71 1.45 -15.02
C ASP A 143 -13.46 0.76 -13.67
N ALA A 144 -12.53 1.29 -12.88
CA ALA A 144 -12.19 0.76 -11.56
C ALA A 144 -13.38 0.78 -10.58
N LYS A 145 -14.28 1.78 -10.69
CA LYS A 145 -15.43 1.90 -9.79
C LYS A 145 -16.48 0.81 -10.05
N ASN A 146 -16.64 0.43 -11.31
CA ASN A 146 -17.64 -0.54 -11.77
C ASN A 146 -17.02 -1.86 -12.24
N LEU A 147 -15.79 -2.14 -11.78
CA LEU A 147 -15.06 -3.34 -12.14
C LEU A 147 -15.73 -4.54 -11.49
N THR A 148 -16.00 -5.59 -12.25
CA THR A 148 -16.49 -6.88 -11.74
C THR A 148 -15.42 -7.95 -11.91
N TYR A 149 -15.49 -9.01 -11.10
CA TYR A 149 -14.58 -10.15 -11.18
C TYR A 149 -14.50 -10.70 -12.60
N GLU A 150 -15.66 -10.95 -13.22
CA GLU A 150 -15.72 -11.46 -14.59
C GLU A 150 -15.04 -10.55 -15.61
N LYS A 151 -15.27 -9.23 -15.53
CA LYS A 151 -14.65 -8.27 -16.46
C LYS A 151 -13.13 -8.25 -16.28
N PHE A 152 -12.66 -8.33 -15.04
CA PHE A 152 -11.24 -8.30 -14.72
C PHE A 152 -10.52 -9.59 -15.15
N ILE A 153 -11.09 -10.76 -14.85
CA ILE A 153 -10.46 -12.06 -15.14
C ILE A 153 -10.41 -12.38 -16.65
N LYS A 154 -11.40 -11.91 -17.43
CA LYS A 154 -11.47 -12.14 -18.88
C LYS A 154 -10.42 -11.35 -19.68
N LYS A 155 -9.87 -10.26 -19.14
CA LYS A 155 -8.96 -9.35 -19.85
C LYS A 155 -7.49 -9.76 -19.69
N SER A 156 -7.07 -10.78 -20.44
CA SER A 156 -5.70 -11.33 -20.40
C SER A 156 -4.57 -10.29 -20.40
N PRO A 157 -4.58 -9.25 -21.27
CA PRO A 157 -3.43 -8.34 -21.38
C PRO A 157 -3.11 -7.56 -20.10
N ILE A 158 -4.10 -7.34 -19.24
CA ILE A 158 -3.92 -6.59 -18.00
C ILE A 158 -3.08 -7.39 -16.99
N TRP A 159 -3.19 -8.71 -17.02
CA TRP A 159 -2.52 -9.62 -16.08
C TRP A 159 -1.01 -9.75 -16.34
N ASP A 160 -0.57 -9.42 -17.55
CA ASP A 160 0.84 -9.49 -17.94
C ASP A 160 1.64 -8.26 -17.48
N HIS A 161 0.95 -7.20 -17.03
CA HIS A 161 1.60 -5.98 -16.55
C HIS A 161 2.00 -6.06 -15.09
N THR A 162 3.22 -5.60 -14.79
CA THR A 162 3.81 -5.59 -13.45
C THR A 162 3.08 -4.66 -12.49
N CYS A 163 2.48 -3.56 -12.97
CA CYS A 163 1.64 -2.70 -12.13
C CYS A 163 0.38 -3.43 -11.61
N THR A 164 -0.23 -4.31 -12.42
CA THR A 164 -1.33 -5.18 -11.98
C THR A 164 -0.86 -6.12 -10.88
N GLN A 165 0.29 -6.79 -11.06
CA GLN A 165 0.87 -7.66 -10.04
C GLN A 165 1.21 -6.88 -8.76
N TYR A 166 1.67 -5.63 -8.88
CA TYR A 166 1.94 -4.76 -7.73
C TYR A 166 0.67 -4.51 -6.92
N VAL A 167 -0.39 -4.07 -7.58
CA VAL A 167 -1.66 -3.74 -6.93
C VAL A 167 -2.27 -4.99 -6.29
N ILE A 168 -2.20 -6.15 -6.94
CA ILE A 168 -2.64 -7.44 -6.38
C ILE A 168 -1.81 -7.84 -5.16
N GLU A 169 -0.48 -7.82 -5.24
CA GLU A 169 0.40 -8.14 -4.11
C GLU A 169 0.12 -7.22 -2.92
N LYS A 170 -0.20 -5.95 -3.17
CA LYS A 170 -0.54 -4.99 -2.13
C LYS A 170 -1.91 -5.20 -1.52
N ALA A 171 -2.91 -5.51 -2.34
CA ALA A 171 -4.26 -5.78 -1.88
C ALA A 171 -4.33 -7.06 -1.04
N LEU A 172 -3.65 -8.12 -1.47
CA LEU A 172 -3.76 -9.45 -0.87
C LEU A 172 -2.65 -9.74 0.14
N GLY A 173 -1.56 -9.00 0.11
CA GLY A 173 -0.33 -9.28 0.88
C GLY A 173 0.56 -10.36 0.25
N TYR A 174 0.17 -10.93 -0.90
CA TYR A 174 0.91 -11.94 -1.63
C TYR A 174 0.55 -11.93 -3.12
N ASN A 175 1.41 -12.49 -3.97
CA ASN A 175 1.19 -12.47 -5.42
C ASN A 175 0.24 -13.58 -5.87
N ARG A 176 -0.70 -13.26 -6.75
CA ARG A 176 -1.63 -14.21 -7.39
C ARG A 176 -1.57 -14.04 -8.90
N GLY A 177 -1.45 -15.15 -9.61
CA GLY A 177 -1.57 -15.17 -11.07
C GLY A 177 -3.03 -15.26 -11.48
N ARG A 178 -3.33 -14.92 -12.74
CA ARG A 178 -4.68 -14.95 -13.30
C ARG A 178 -5.44 -16.25 -13.01
N ASN A 179 -4.80 -17.40 -13.23
CA ASN A 179 -5.45 -18.71 -13.09
C ASN A 179 -5.73 -19.12 -11.65
N THR A 180 -5.10 -18.45 -10.67
CA THR A 180 -5.25 -18.76 -9.25
C THR A 180 -5.96 -17.64 -8.48
N PHE A 181 -6.31 -16.55 -9.15
CA PHE A 181 -7.05 -15.41 -8.60
C PHE A 181 -8.55 -15.71 -8.62
N LYS A 182 -9.15 -15.75 -7.45
CA LYS A 182 -10.56 -16.11 -7.25
C LYS A 182 -11.43 -14.88 -7.05
N GLU A 183 -12.75 -15.07 -7.10
CA GLU A 183 -13.73 -14.02 -6.77
C GLU A 183 -13.53 -13.46 -5.34
N GLU A 184 -13.11 -14.34 -4.43
CA GLU A 184 -12.64 -14.02 -3.08
C GLU A 184 -11.53 -12.97 -3.05
N ASP A 185 -10.49 -13.17 -3.86
CA ASP A 185 -9.35 -12.25 -3.98
C ASP A 185 -9.80 -10.93 -4.66
N PHE A 186 -10.79 -11.01 -5.55
CA PHE A 186 -11.29 -9.84 -6.29
C PHE A 186 -11.89 -8.78 -5.38
N LEU A 187 -12.63 -9.18 -4.34
CA LEU A 187 -13.27 -8.21 -3.46
C LEU A 187 -12.24 -7.44 -2.61
N ASP A 188 -11.22 -8.10 -2.06
CA ASP A 188 -10.11 -7.43 -1.35
C ASP A 188 -9.35 -6.48 -2.28
N PHE A 189 -9.05 -6.96 -3.49
CA PHE A 189 -8.49 -6.14 -4.56
C PHE A 189 -9.36 -4.93 -4.90
N TYR A 190 -10.67 -5.13 -5.07
CA TYR A 190 -11.63 -4.09 -5.42
C TYR A 190 -11.73 -3.02 -4.33
N LEU A 191 -11.78 -3.43 -3.06
CA LEU A 191 -11.78 -2.51 -1.92
C LEU A 191 -10.49 -1.68 -1.88
N TYR A 192 -9.32 -2.33 -2.10
CA TYR A 192 -8.03 -1.64 -2.10
C TYR A 192 -7.91 -0.61 -3.22
N ILE A 193 -8.26 -0.97 -4.46
CA ILE A 193 -8.18 -0.03 -5.58
C ILE A 193 -9.20 1.11 -5.46
N ASN A 194 -10.32 0.91 -4.77
CA ASN A 194 -11.29 1.97 -4.52
C ASN A 194 -11.02 2.76 -3.23
N GLY A 195 -9.88 2.55 -2.58
CA GLY A 195 -9.46 3.30 -1.40
C GLY A 195 -10.31 3.03 -0.16
N LYS A 196 -11.14 1.97 -0.17
CA LYS A 196 -11.96 1.56 0.97
C LYS A 196 -11.12 0.89 2.07
N ILE A 197 -9.94 0.37 1.70
CA ILE A 197 -8.96 -0.22 2.61
C ILE A 197 -7.52 0.16 2.18
N GLN A 198 -6.59 0.18 3.12
CA GLN A 198 -5.18 0.49 2.86
C GLN A 198 -4.32 -0.79 2.92
N ALA A 199 -3.25 -0.86 2.11
CA ALA A 199 -2.33 -2.00 2.13
C ALA A 199 -1.69 -2.24 3.52
N LYS A 200 -1.60 -1.18 4.35
CA LYS A 200 -1.08 -1.29 5.72
C LYS A 200 -2.01 -2.04 6.68
N ASP A 201 -3.30 -2.12 6.36
CA ASP A 201 -4.29 -2.83 7.16
C ASP A 201 -4.08 -4.35 7.08
N TYR A 202 -3.39 -4.82 6.05
CA TYR A 202 -2.92 -6.19 5.90
C TYR A 202 -1.47 -6.39 6.37
N LYS A 203 -0.72 -5.31 6.65
CA LYS A 203 0.72 -5.37 7.00
C LYS A 203 0.97 -5.63 8.49
N THR A 204 -0.05 -5.69 9.35
CA THR A 204 0.19 -6.08 10.74
C THR A 204 0.41 -7.58 10.86
N GLU A 205 1.70 -7.87 10.95
CA GLU A 205 2.37 -9.15 11.16
C GLU A 205 2.53 -9.96 9.88
N LYS A 206 3.80 -10.06 9.46
CA LYS A 206 4.36 -11.22 8.76
C LYS A 206 3.51 -12.43 9.10
N PHE A 207 3.07 -13.17 8.08
CA PHE A 207 2.80 -14.59 8.17
C PHE A 207 3.70 -15.22 9.23
N LYS A 208 3.23 -15.32 10.47
CA LYS A 208 3.80 -16.24 11.43
C LYS A 208 3.24 -17.56 10.95
N GLU A 209 3.98 -18.21 10.06
CA GLU A 209 4.06 -19.66 10.08
C GLU A 209 4.45 -20.02 11.52
N THR A 210 3.48 -20.12 12.41
CA THR A 210 3.67 -20.91 13.61
C THR A 210 3.82 -22.34 13.12
N ALA A 211 4.72 -23.11 13.73
CA ALA A 211 4.99 -24.52 13.44
C ALA A 211 3.75 -25.46 13.56
N ARG A 212 2.55 -24.88 13.77
CA ARG A 212 1.23 -25.49 13.69
C ARG A 212 0.35 -24.64 12.77
N GLY A 213 0.16 -25.10 11.53
CA GLY A 213 -0.92 -24.68 10.63
C GLY A 213 -0.73 -23.31 9.96
N LYS A 214 -0.75 -23.31 8.62
CA LYS A 214 -0.94 -22.11 7.80
C LYS A 214 -2.22 -21.39 8.26
N ARG A 215 -2.13 -20.17 8.77
CA ARG A 215 -3.31 -19.29 8.88
C ARG A 215 -3.69 -18.85 7.48
N GLU A 216 -4.82 -19.34 7.00
CA GLU A 216 -5.47 -18.84 5.79
C GLU A 216 -6.14 -17.52 6.17
N ILE A 217 -5.75 -16.41 5.56
CA ILE A 217 -6.53 -15.16 5.64
C ILE A 217 -7.93 -15.53 5.16
N LEU A 218 -8.94 -15.38 6.02
CA LEU A 218 -10.32 -15.58 5.62
C LEU A 218 -10.57 -14.66 4.44
N SER A 219 -10.90 -15.23 3.29
CA SER A 219 -11.31 -14.41 2.17
C SER A 219 -12.48 -13.52 2.57
N SER A 220 -12.61 -12.38 1.90
CA SER A 220 -13.74 -11.48 2.07
C SER A 220 -15.11 -12.18 1.94
N LEU A 221 -15.29 -13.16 1.05
CA LEU A 221 -16.53 -13.96 0.96
C LEU A 221 -16.74 -14.85 2.19
N LYS A 222 -15.71 -15.59 2.62
CA LYS A 222 -15.81 -16.43 3.82
C LYS A 222 -16.02 -15.58 5.08
N THR A 223 -15.42 -14.39 5.12
CA THR A 223 -15.64 -13.37 6.16
C THR A 223 -17.10 -12.91 6.16
N ARG A 224 -17.68 -12.59 5.00
CA ARG A 224 -19.12 -12.24 4.91
C ARG A 224 -20.01 -13.40 5.34
N GLU A 225 -19.68 -14.62 4.94
CA GLU A 225 -20.44 -15.82 5.28
C GLU A 225 -20.44 -16.08 6.79
N ILE A 226 -19.28 -16.00 7.45
CA ILE A 226 -19.18 -16.06 8.92
C ILE A 226 -19.88 -14.86 9.56
N GLY A 227 -19.72 -13.67 8.98
CA GLY A 227 -20.36 -12.44 9.45
C GLY A 227 -21.88 -12.53 9.50
N LYS A 228 -22.50 -13.26 8.57
CA LYS A 228 -23.95 -13.51 8.57
C LYS A 228 -24.42 -14.17 9.86
N ASN A 229 -23.61 -15.05 10.46
CA ASN A 229 -23.96 -15.75 11.71
C ASN A 229 -24.12 -14.79 12.89
N PHE A 230 -23.50 -13.61 12.82
CA PHE A 230 -23.58 -12.58 13.85
C PHE A 230 -24.65 -11.50 13.56
N THR A 231 -25.37 -11.57 12.43
CA THR A 231 -26.33 -10.54 12.02
C THR A 231 -27.41 -10.28 13.06
N ASP A 232 -28.02 -11.34 13.59
CA ASP A 232 -29.09 -11.19 14.58
C ASP A 232 -28.55 -10.65 15.90
N PHE A 233 -27.33 -11.04 16.29
CA PHE A 233 -26.65 -10.48 17.45
C PHE A 233 -26.36 -8.98 17.29
N PHE A 234 -25.90 -8.54 16.11
CA PHE A 234 -25.72 -7.13 15.81
C PHE A 234 -27.03 -6.34 15.91
N LYS A 235 -28.11 -6.84 15.29
CA LYS A 235 -29.44 -6.20 15.34
C LYS A 235 -29.97 -6.09 16.76
N GLN A 236 -29.84 -7.14 17.58
CA GLN A 236 -30.26 -7.12 18.99
C GLN A 236 -29.49 -6.08 19.82
N ASN A 237 -28.29 -5.69 19.39
CA ASN A 237 -27.48 -4.66 20.02
C ASN A 237 -27.54 -3.30 19.29
N GLY A 238 -28.51 -3.10 18.39
CA GLY A 238 -28.75 -1.82 17.71
C GLY A 238 -27.86 -1.53 16.50
N PHE A 239 -27.18 -2.55 15.95
CA PHE A 239 -26.39 -2.44 14.73
C PHE A 239 -27.14 -3.06 13.56
N GLU A 240 -27.95 -2.26 12.85
CA GLU A 240 -28.75 -2.74 11.72
C GLU A 240 -28.09 -2.43 10.38
N THR A 241 -27.31 -1.36 10.31
CA THR A 241 -26.70 -0.83 9.10
C THR A 241 -25.27 -0.36 9.36
N TYR A 242 -24.51 -0.12 8.27
CA TYR A 242 -23.16 0.43 8.36
C TYR A 242 -23.11 1.73 9.20
N TYR A 243 -24.14 2.55 9.14
CA TYR A 243 -24.18 3.84 9.82
C TYR A 243 -24.28 3.71 11.35
N ASP A 244 -24.78 2.59 11.85
CA ASP A 244 -24.80 2.30 13.28
C ASP A 244 -23.38 2.03 13.78
N PHE A 245 -22.55 1.34 13.00
CA PHE A 245 -21.11 1.28 13.25
C PHE A 245 -20.47 2.66 13.14
N TYR A 246 -20.81 3.44 12.12
CA TYR A 246 -20.23 4.78 11.91
C TYR A 246 -20.44 5.73 13.08
N PHE A 247 -21.64 5.77 13.67
CA PHE A 247 -21.91 6.64 14.81
C PHE A 247 -21.67 5.99 16.17
N SER A 248 -21.37 4.69 16.22
CA SER A 248 -20.94 4.03 17.44
C SER A 248 -19.57 4.54 17.88
N ASN A 249 -19.38 4.66 19.19
CA ASN A 249 -18.08 4.93 19.76
C ASN A 249 -17.30 3.62 19.98
N VAL A 250 -15.98 3.73 20.08
CA VAL A 250 -15.08 2.56 20.25
C VAL A 250 -15.39 1.79 21.54
N ALA A 251 -15.81 2.46 22.62
CA ALA A 251 -16.11 1.79 23.89
C ALA A 251 -17.34 0.90 23.77
N ASN A 252 -18.42 1.37 23.14
CA ASN A 252 -19.63 0.61 22.88
C ASN A 252 -19.34 -0.60 21.99
N PHE A 253 -18.48 -0.44 20.98
CA PHE A 253 -18.09 -1.55 20.13
C PHE A 253 -17.21 -2.58 20.86
N LYS A 254 -16.30 -2.14 21.74
CA LYS A 254 -15.55 -3.05 22.61
C LYS A 254 -16.48 -3.85 23.54
N ASP A 255 -17.46 -3.17 24.16
CA ASP A 255 -18.48 -3.82 24.99
C ASP A 255 -19.29 -4.86 24.19
N LEU A 256 -19.68 -4.53 22.95
CA LEU A 256 -20.33 -5.46 22.03
C LEU A 256 -19.49 -6.72 21.79
N LEU A 257 -18.19 -6.57 21.49
CA LEU A 257 -17.30 -7.71 21.26
C LEU A 257 -17.13 -8.56 22.52
N SER A 258 -16.95 -7.92 23.69
CA SER A 258 -16.78 -8.62 24.97
C SER A 258 -17.99 -9.45 25.40
N LYS A 259 -19.19 -9.15 24.88
CA LYS A 259 -20.40 -9.96 25.09
C LYS A 259 -20.39 -11.30 24.35
N ASN A 260 -19.53 -11.46 23.34
CA ASN A 260 -19.46 -12.68 22.54
C ASN A 260 -18.00 -13.01 22.16
N PRO A 261 -17.35 -13.96 22.87
CA PRO A 261 -15.97 -14.34 22.61
C PRO A 261 -15.69 -14.82 21.18
N GLU A 262 -16.65 -15.47 20.52
CA GLU A 262 -16.50 -15.89 19.12
C GLU A 262 -16.48 -14.67 18.19
N LEU A 263 -17.29 -13.66 18.48
CA LEU A 263 -17.29 -12.40 17.74
C LEU A 263 -16.00 -11.61 17.98
N GLU A 264 -15.48 -11.57 19.21
CA GLU A 264 -14.18 -10.95 19.50
C GLU A 264 -13.05 -11.63 18.71
N GLN A 265 -13.00 -12.96 18.71
CA GLN A 265 -12.03 -13.70 17.93
C GLN A 265 -12.20 -13.45 16.43
N PHE A 266 -13.45 -13.44 15.95
CA PHE A 266 -13.74 -13.15 14.55
C PHE A 266 -13.32 -11.72 14.15
N TYR A 267 -13.54 -10.73 15.01
CA TYR A 267 -13.02 -9.37 14.80
C TYR A 267 -11.49 -9.36 14.68
N TYR A 268 -10.80 -10.07 15.57
CA TYR A 268 -9.35 -10.20 15.51
C TYR A 268 -8.90 -10.87 14.20
N ASP A 269 -9.58 -11.93 13.77
CA ASP A 269 -9.25 -12.66 12.53
C ASP A 269 -9.46 -11.78 11.29
N VAL A 270 -10.47 -10.91 11.31
CA VAL A 270 -10.81 -10.02 10.20
C VAL A 270 -9.90 -8.78 10.14
N THR A 271 -9.47 -8.25 11.28
CA THR A 271 -8.76 -6.95 11.35
C THR A 271 -7.30 -7.04 11.81
N CYS A 272 -6.88 -8.19 12.33
CA CYS A 272 -5.63 -8.40 13.04
C CYS A 272 -5.43 -7.45 14.24
N GLN A 273 -6.51 -6.86 14.77
CA GLN A 273 -6.44 -5.96 15.91
C GLN A 273 -6.98 -6.65 17.17
N SER A 274 -6.16 -6.66 18.22
CA SER A 274 -6.63 -7.02 19.57
C SER A 274 -7.67 -6.03 20.07
N ILE A 275 -8.58 -6.46 20.94
CA ILE A 275 -9.64 -5.62 21.53
C ILE A 275 -9.11 -4.32 22.17
N ASN A 276 -7.89 -4.33 22.71
CA ASN A 276 -7.27 -3.14 23.31
C ASN A 276 -6.86 -2.07 22.29
N LYS A 277 -6.61 -2.46 21.03
CA LYS A 277 -6.10 -1.61 19.95
C LYS A 277 -7.17 -1.17 18.94
N ILE A 278 -8.44 -1.46 19.20
CA ILE A 278 -9.54 -1.05 18.33
C ILE A 278 -9.57 0.46 18.21
N SER A 279 -9.61 0.93 16.97
CA SER A 279 -9.90 2.32 16.60
C SER A 279 -11.22 2.37 15.83
N HIS A 280 -11.79 3.57 15.74
CA HIS A 280 -13.01 3.80 14.94
C HIS A 280 -12.82 3.36 13.48
N TYR A 281 -11.65 3.65 12.91
CA TYR A 281 -11.26 3.17 11.59
C TYR A 281 -11.38 1.65 11.44
N PHE A 282 -10.79 0.88 12.35
CA PHE A 282 -10.83 -0.59 12.26
C PHE A 282 -12.21 -1.18 12.52
N MET A 283 -13.06 -0.50 13.29
CA MET A 283 -14.46 -0.88 13.44
C MET A 283 -15.22 -0.74 12.11
N LEU A 284 -15.01 0.35 11.37
CA LEU A 284 -15.61 0.54 10.06
C LEU A 284 -15.10 -0.47 9.02
N VAL A 285 -13.80 -0.74 9.02
CA VAL A 285 -13.19 -1.78 8.17
C VAL A 285 -13.83 -3.14 8.46
N PHE A 286 -14.00 -3.50 9.73
CA PHE A 286 -14.68 -4.73 10.12
C PHE A 286 -16.11 -4.78 9.56
N ALA A 287 -16.91 -3.74 9.80
CA ALA A 287 -18.30 -3.65 9.33
C ALA A 287 -18.41 -3.89 7.81
N GLN A 288 -17.56 -3.24 7.01
CA GLN A 288 -17.54 -3.43 5.56
C GLN A 288 -17.16 -4.86 5.15
N ARG A 289 -16.18 -5.45 5.85
CA ARG A 289 -15.71 -6.82 5.56
C ARG A 289 -16.77 -7.87 5.85
N ILE A 290 -17.58 -7.67 6.89
CA ILE A 290 -18.67 -8.59 7.23
C ILE A 290 -19.97 -8.33 6.45
N GLY A 291 -19.99 -7.33 5.56
CA GLY A 291 -21.08 -7.09 4.62
C GLY A 291 -22.02 -5.92 4.97
N TYR A 292 -21.70 -5.10 5.97
CA TYR A 292 -22.39 -3.83 6.20
C TYR A 292 -21.79 -2.76 5.30
N GLU A 293 -22.43 -2.52 4.17
CA GLU A 293 -21.94 -1.61 3.14
C GLU A 293 -22.55 -0.21 3.26
N GLU A 294 -21.78 0.80 2.83
CA GLU A 294 -22.31 2.13 2.58
C GLU A 294 -23.30 2.06 1.42
N TYR A 295 -24.46 2.68 1.61
CA TYR A 295 -25.47 2.81 0.58
C TYR A 295 -24.95 3.73 -0.52
N GLU A 296 -25.42 3.51 -1.74
CA GLU A 296 -25.14 4.46 -2.81
C GLU A 296 -25.68 5.85 -2.46
N THR A 297 -24.98 6.90 -2.90
CA THR A 297 -25.38 8.29 -2.58
C THR A 297 -26.82 8.60 -3.00
N LYS A 298 -27.31 7.97 -4.08
CA LYS A 298 -28.69 8.13 -4.54
C LYS A 298 -29.69 7.53 -3.55
N GLU A 299 -29.41 6.34 -3.03
CA GLU A 299 -30.25 5.67 -2.03
C GLU A 299 -30.27 6.42 -0.71
N LEU A 300 -29.10 6.88 -0.23
CA LEU A 300 -29.02 7.73 0.97
C LEU A 300 -29.87 9.00 0.84
N LYS A 301 -29.83 9.66 -0.31
CA LYS A 301 -30.63 10.86 -0.57
C LYS A 301 -32.12 10.54 -0.57
N LYS A 302 -32.52 9.37 -1.09
CA LYS A 302 -33.91 8.91 -1.08
C LYS A 302 -34.38 8.66 0.35
N GLU A 303 -33.62 7.93 1.14
CA GLU A 303 -33.89 7.67 2.56
C GLU A 303 -34.03 8.99 3.36
N LEU A 304 -33.14 9.96 3.11
CA LEU A 304 -33.25 11.29 3.72
C LEU A 304 -34.52 12.02 3.27
N LEU A 305 -34.86 11.98 1.97
CA LEU A 305 -36.08 12.62 1.47
C LEU A 305 -37.32 11.99 2.10
N ASP A 306 -37.41 10.67 2.13
CA ASP A 306 -38.52 9.92 2.70
C ASP A 306 -38.67 10.24 4.20
N PHE A 307 -37.56 10.30 4.94
CA PHE A 307 -37.56 10.75 6.34
C PHE A 307 -38.08 12.19 6.49
N LEU A 308 -37.58 13.14 5.70
CA LEU A 308 -37.98 14.54 5.82
C LEU A 308 -39.43 14.77 5.42
N VAL A 309 -39.92 14.08 4.38
CA VAL A 309 -41.32 14.17 3.93
C VAL A 309 -42.26 13.55 4.95
N LYS A 310 -41.90 12.39 5.54
CA LYS A 310 -42.68 11.75 6.61
C LYS A 310 -42.86 12.66 7.83
N ASN A 311 -41.92 13.57 8.06
CA ASN A 311 -41.95 14.51 9.18
C ASN A 311 -42.17 15.96 8.72
N LEU A 312 -42.79 16.16 7.55
CA LEU A 312 -43.03 17.49 6.99
C LEU A 312 -44.00 18.31 7.86
N ASP A 313 -45.04 17.67 8.40
CA ASP A 313 -46.02 18.32 9.27
C ASP A 313 -45.34 18.97 10.50
N PHE A 314 -44.30 18.33 11.05
CA PHE A 314 -43.49 18.89 12.14
C PHE A 314 -42.77 20.18 11.73
N LEU A 315 -42.31 20.25 10.48
CA LEU A 315 -41.62 21.42 9.92
C LEU A 315 -42.59 22.55 9.52
N ASP A 316 -43.87 22.23 9.32
CA ASP A 316 -44.93 23.18 8.98
C ASP A 316 -45.62 23.76 10.23
N ASP A 317 -45.64 23.01 11.34
CA ASP A 317 -46.19 23.48 12.60
C ASP A 317 -45.25 24.51 13.27
N GLU A 318 -45.71 25.76 13.37
CA GLU A 318 -45.01 26.86 14.04
C GLU A 318 -44.73 26.56 15.53
N SER A 319 -45.61 25.81 16.20
CA SER A 319 -45.50 25.47 17.62
C SER A 319 -44.50 24.33 17.92
N SER A 320 -44.17 23.54 16.90
CA SER A 320 -43.23 22.42 17.02
C SER A 320 -41.80 22.89 17.28
N ASN A 321 -41.16 22.28 18.28
CA ASN A 321 -39.82 22.61 18.73
C ASN A 321 -38.75 22.00 17.81
N LEU A 322 -37.93 22.84 17.19
CA LEU A 322 -36.89 22.41 16.26
C LEU A 322 -35.83 21.51 16.92
N GLU A 323 -35.61 21.66 18.22
CA GLU A 323 -34.69 20.79 18.98
C GLU A 323 -35.18 19.33 19.01
N ASP A 324 -36.49 19.10 19.09
CA ASP A 324 -37.04 17.75 19.07
C ASP A 324 -36.93 17.14 17.67
N PHE A 325 -37.02 17.96 16.61
CA PHE A 325 -36.72 17.51 15.25
C PHE A 325 -35.25 17.08 15.09
N TYR A 326 -34.32 17.83 15.67
CA TYR A 326 -32.90 17.43 15.67
C TYR A 326 -32.72 16.09 16.36
N LYS A 327 -33.36 15.86 17.53
CA LYS A 327 -33.32 14.56 18.20
C LYS A 327 -33.83 13.43 17.30
N MET A 328 -34.93 13.65 16.58
CA MET A 328 -35.45 12.67 15.62
C MET A 328 -34.43 12.35 14.51
N ILE A 329 -33.74 13.36 13.98
CA ILE A 329 -32.66 13.15 13.01
C ILE A 329 -31.49 12.37 13.64
N TYR A 330 -31.09 12.73 14.86
CA TYR A 330 -29.99 12.06 15.57
C TYR A 330 -30.26 10.59 15.86
N LEU A 331 -31.52 10.21 16.04
CA LEU A 331 -31.96 8.82 16.18
C LEU A 331 -31.96 8.05 14.85
N ASN A 332 -31.90 8.73 13.71
CA ASN A 332 -31.82 8.11 12.39
C ASN A 332 -30.41 8.27 11.80
N ASN A 333 -29.55 7.28 12.05
CA ASN A 333 -28.15 7.29 11.63
C ASN A 333 -27.96 7.48 10.11
N LYS A 334 -28.84 6.91 9.27
CA LYS A 334 -28.81 7.13 7.81
C LYS A 334 -29.05 8.60 7.45
N ALA A 335 -30.12 9.18 7.97
CA ALA A 335 -30.48 10.58 7.72
C ALA A 335 -29.39 11.53 8.22
N ARG A 336 -28.88 11.27 9.43
CA ARG A 336 -27.76 12.02 10.03
C ARG A 336 -26.52 11.98 9.15
N TYR A 337 -26.10 10.79 8.68
CA TYR A 337 -24.95 10.65 7.79
C TYR A 337 -25.16 11.39 6.48
N CYS A 338 -26.32 11.21 5.83
CA CYS A 338 -26.64 11.86 4.57
C CYS A 338 -26.60 13.40 4.68
N LEU A 339 -27.13 13.96 5.77
CA LEU A 339 -27.07 15.39 6.04
C LEU A 339 -25.63 15.87 6.25
N GLN A 340 -24.80 15.14 7.01
CA GLN A 340 -23.40 15.48 7.23
C GLN A 340 -22.61 15.55 5.91
N ILE A 341 -22.74 14.54 5.05
CA ILE A 341 -22.00 14.50 3.77
C ILE A 341 -22.56 15.49 2.74
N THR A 342 -23.88 15.73 2.73
CA THR A 342 -24.53 16.59 1.72
C THR A 342 -24.35 18.07 2.05
N LEU A 343 -24.42 18.44 3.33
CA LEU A 343 -24.49 19.84 3.74
C LEU A 343 -23.16 20.40 4.23
N LYS A 344 -22.21 19.54 4.67
CA LYS A 344 -20.94 19.96 5.28
C LYS A 344 -21.10 21.05 6.37
N LYS A 345 -22.26 21.06 7.03
CA LYS A 345 -22.66 22.00 8.07
C LYS A 345 -23.28 21.23 9.22
N ASP A 346 -23.20 21.80 10.42
CA ASP A 346 -23.89 21.26 11.58
C ASP A 346 -25.41 21.32 11.36
N ILE A 347 -26.11 20.23 11.68
CA ILE A 347 -27.55 20.11 11.53
C ILE A 347 -28.27 21.13 12.43
N THR A 348 -27.70 21.45 13.59
CA THR A 348 -28.24 22.45 14.52
C THR A 348 -28.19 23.88 13.98
N SER A 349 -27.45 24.10 12.89
CA SER A 349 -27.42 25.40 12.21
C SER A 349 -28.55 25.59 11.19
N LEU A 350 -29.39 24.58 10.98
CA LEU A 350 -30.45 24.58 9.97
C LEU A 350 -31.81 24.94 10.59
N GLY A 351 -32.48 25.95 10.03
CA GLY A 351 -33.84 26.30 10.39
C GLY A 351 -34.90 25.45 9.65
N LYS A 352 -36.17 25.56 10.05
CA LYS A 352 -37.32 24.92 9.36
C LYS A 352 -37.33 25.22 7.85
N VAL A 353 -37.05 26.48 7.48
CA VAL A 353 -36.97 26.92 6.07
C VAL A 353 -35.84 26.21 5.31
N ASP A 354 -34.71 25.92 5.96
CA ASP A 354 -33.59 25.22 5.32
C ASP A 354 -33.95 23.76 5.04
N PHE A 355 -34.63 23.07 5.95
CA PHE A 355 -35.14 21.72 5.70
C PHE A 355 -36.13 21.68 4.54
N LYS A 356 -37.06 22.64 4.43
CA LYS A 356 -37.98 22.73 3.27
C LYS A 356 -37.21 22.95 1.95
N LYS A 357 -36.16 23.77 1.96
CA LYS A 357 -35.26 23.94 0.80
C LYS A 357 -34.52 22.64 0.47
N ILE A 358 -34.08 21.89 1.48
CA ILE A 358 -33.40 20.60 1.30
C ILE A 358 -34.35 19.59 0.64
N ILE A 359 -35.59 19.47 1.13
CA ILE A 359 -36.63 18.62 0.50
C ILE A 359 -36.78 18.98 -0.98
N SER A 360 -37.02 20.26 -1.29
CA SER A 360 -37.18 20.70 -2.68
C SER A 360 -35.97 20.40 -3.57
N ARG A 361 -34.75 20.51 -3.03
CA ARG A 361 -33.51 20.18 -3.75
C ARG A 361 -33.35 18.68 -3.94
N LEU A 362 -33.62 17.88 -2.90
CA LEU A 362 -33.54 16.43 -2.95
C LEU A 362 -34.53 15.88 -3.96
N SER A 363 -35.81 16.29 -3.92
CA SER A 363 -36.84 15.87 -4.90
C SER A 363 -36.43 16.20 -6.34
N ARG A 364 -35.87 17.39 -6.57
CA ARG A 364 -35.33 17.78 -7.90
C ARG A 364 -34.09 16.99 -8.31
N SER A 365 -33.22 16.65 -7.38
CA SER A 365 -31.98 15.91 -7.66
C SER A 365 -32.23 14.41 -7.89
N LEU A 366 -33.25 13.88 -7.21
CA LEU A 366 -33.63 12.47 -7.29
C LEU A 366 -34.52 12.18 -8.48
N LYS A 367 -35.14 13.22 -9.08
CA LYS A 367 -36.07 13.15 -10.23
C LYS A 367 -36.65 11.76 -10.35
N LEU A 368 -37.73 11.55 -9.58
CA LEU A 368 -38.82 10.66 -9.97
C LEU A 368 -39.14 11.00 -11.45
N SER A 369 -38.46 10.32 -12.36
CA SER A 369 -38.79 10.21 -13.77
C SER A 369 -39.88 9.18 -13.89
#